data_AF-A0A6A6CBH9-F1
#
_entry.id   AF-A0A6A6CBH9-F1
#
_cell.length_a   1.000
_cell.length_b   1.000
_cell.length_c   1.000
_cell.angle_alpha   90.00
_cell.angle_beta   90.00
_cell.angle_gamma   90.00
#
_symmetry.space_group_name_H-M   'P 1'
#
loop_
_entity.id
_entity.type
_entity.pdbx_description
1 polymer ?
#
loop_
_entity_poly.entity_id
_entity_poly.type
_entity_poly.pdbx_seq_one_letter_code
_entity_poly.pdbx_strand_id
1 'polypeptide(L)'
;MAKSASSVDWLNRVFGDSKYSDLTIECGESTWHVHRVVICAQSPFFDKACSNGFKETSSKLIKLEDDDPTIVREMLRYLYTGDYLEQTKEGEEGSRRSALSTNVHIHTIADKYDIPALGDVAISKFSARAAREWKTEAFAGAIEEMYTSANENKEPMHKAAVAIAAENAKTLLNDDCGQAFRKIAEAVPKFAAELSIEIVNMKEKMPPTFARYRCPNSMRCNKVNMLEGLGQASGSRTCTYCSNQYYVNVWVSKKLDD
;
A
#
# COMPACT_ATOMS: atom_id res chain seq x y z
N MET A 1 -13.91 -12.63 -38.18
CA MET A 1 -12.69 -11.94 -37.69
C MET A 1 -12.31 -12.60 -36.36
N ALA A 2 -11.20 -13.34 -36.33
CA ALA A 2 -10.72 -13.97 -35.11
C ALA A 2 -10.24 -12.88 -34.16
N LYS A 3 -10.77 -12.85 -32.93
CA LYS A 3 -10.16 -12.06 -31.85
C LYS A 3 -8.73 -12.57 -31.71
N SER A 4 -7.73 -11.69 -31.86
CA SER A 4 -6.35 -12.04 -31.57
C SER A 4 -6.30 -12.51 -30.12
N ALA A 5 -6.14 -13.82 -29.91
CA ALA A 5 -5.84 -14.37 -28.61
C ALA A 5 -4.62 -13.62 -28.09
N SER A 6 -4.71 -13.00 -26.92
CA SER A 6 -3.55 -12.35 -26.32
C SER A 6 -2.46 -13.42 -26.15
N SER A 7 -1.18 -13.03 -26.20
CA SER A 7 -0.04 -13.96 -26.12
C SER A 7 -0.02 -14.84 -24.85
N VAL A 8 -0.90 -14.58 -23.88
CA VAL A 8 -1.07 -15.26 -22.58
C VAL A 8 -2.33 -16.14 -22.48
N ASP A 9 -3.23 -16.14 -23.48
CA ASP A 9 -4.49 -16.92 -23.43
C ASP A 9 -4.27 -18.43 -23.30
N TRP A 10 -3.14 -18.94 -23.79
CA TRP A 10 -2.81 -20.37 -23.69
C TRP A 10 -2.26 -20.74 -22.30
N LEU A 11 -1.55 -19.82 -21.62
CA LEU A 11 -1.06 -20.04 -20.25
C LEU A 11 -2.22 -20.19 -19.28
N ASN A 12 -3.28 -19.40 -19.47
CA ASN A 12 -4.52 -19.52 -18.69
C ASN A 12 -5.15 -20.92 -18.79
N ARG A 13 -5.01 -21.61 -19.94
CA ARG A 13 -5.59 -22.94 -20.15
C ARG A 13 -4.81 -24.05 -19.47
N VAL A 14 -3.51 -23.86 -19.28
CA VAL A 14 -2.64 -24.87 -18.65
C VAL A 14 -2.51 -24.66 -17.14
N PHE A 15 -2.99 -23.53 -16.59
CA PHE A 15 -3.08 -23.35 -15.15
C PHE A 15 -4.07 -24.34 -14.54
N GLY A 16 -3.58 -25.26 -13.70
CA GLY A 16 -4.37 -26.32 -13.10
C GLY A 16 -4.60 -27.55 -14.01
N ASP A 17 -4.05 -27.55 -15.23
CA ASP A 17 -3.99 -28.74 -16.08
C ASP A 17 -2.70 -29.51 -15.77
N SER A 18 -2.83 -30.81 -15.49
CA SER A 18 -1.67 -31.69 -15.25
C SER A 18 -0.95 -32.09 -16.53
N LYS A 19 -1.55 -31.85 -17.70
CA LYS A 19 -0.96 -32.19 -18.99
C LYS A 19 0.35 -31.43 -19.22
N TYR A 20 1.44 -32.19 -19.42
CA TYR A 20 2.82 -31.70 -19.58
C TYR A 20 3.45 -31.04 -18.35
N SER A 21 2.78 -31.09 -17.20
CA SER A 21 3.39 -30.70 -15.93
C SER A 21 4.60 -31.57 -15.61
N ASP A 22 5.61 -30.97 -15.02
CA ASP A 22 6.89 -31.62 -14.68
C ASP A 22 7.35 -31.33 -13.24
N LEU A 23 6.48 -30.69 -12.45
CA LEU A 23 6.67 -30.39 -11.04
C LEU A 23 5.31 -30.40 -10.30
N THR A 24 5.34 -30.78 -9.04
CA THR A 24 4.20 -30.71 -8.12
C THR A 24 4.51 -29.76 -6.97
N ILE A 25 3.53 -28.92 -6.62
CA ILE A 25 3.57 -28.07 -5.42
C ILE A 25 2.51 -28.56 -4.44
N GLU A 26 2.91 -28.80 -3.19
CA GLU A 26 2.01 -29.15 -2.09
C GLU A 26 2.01 -28.03 -1.04
N CYS A 27 0.82 -27.67 -0.57
CA CYS A 27 0.62 -26.71 0.52
C CYS A 27 -0.60 -27.15 1.34
N GLY A 28 -0.39 -27.63 2.57
CA GLY A 28 -1.42 -28.28 3.36
C GLY A 28 -2.05 -29.46 2.59
N GLU A 29 -3.38 -29.45 2.47
CA GLU A 29 -4.15 -30.46 1.74
C GLU A 29 -4.26 -30.17 0.23
N SER A 30 -3.73 -29.04 -0.24
CA SER A 30 -3.80 -28.65 -1.64
C SER A 30 -2.57 -29.09 -2.43
N THR A 31 -2.82 -29.59 -3.64
CA THR A 31 -1.77 -30.04 -4.56
C THR A 31 -2.00 -29.43 -5.94
N TRP A 32 -0.95 -28.87 -6.54
CA TRP A 32 -0.97 -28.32 -7.89
C TRP A 32 0.12 -28.92 -8.76
N HIS A 33 -0.28 -29.42 -9.92
CA HIS A 33 0.63 -29.80 -10.99
C HIS A 33 0.99 -28.55 -11.80
N VAL A 34 2.28 -28.27 -11.92
CA VAL A 34 2.79 -27.04 -12.52
C VAL A 34 3.94 -27.33 -13.49
N HIS A 35 4.23 -26.34 -14.33
CA HIS A 35 5.25 -26.38 -15.35
C HIS A 35 6.46 -25.57 -14.86
N ARG A 36 7.62 -26.22 -14.70
CA ARG A 36 8.87 -25.61 -14.24
C ARG A 36 9.25 -24.42 -15.12
N VAL A 37 9.12 -24.57 -16.43
CA VAL A 37 9.43 -23.51 -17.40
C VAL A 37 8.62 -22.23 -17.17
N VAL A 38 7.41 -22.33 -16.63
CA VAL A 38 6.56 -21.18 -16.34
C VAL A 38 6.98 -20.51 -15.03
N ILE A 39 7.09 -21.29 -13.95
CA ILE A 39 7.31 -20.73 -12.61
C ILE A 39 8.78 -20.35 -12.34
N CYS A 40 9.75 -21.12 -12.84
CA CYS A 40 11.18 -20.87 -12.61
C CYS A 40 11.65 -19.63 -13.38
N ALA A 41 11.10 -19.39 -14.56
CA ALA A 41 11.42 -18.21 -15.37
C ALA A 41 11.01 -16.88 -14.70
N GLN A 42 10.17 -16.93 -13.67
CA GLN A 42 9.58 -15.76 -13.01
C GLN A 42 9.90 -15.67 -11.52
N SER A 43 10.54 -16.69 -10.95
CA SER A 43 10.89 -16.77 -9.53
C SER A 43 12.28 -17.39 -9.38
N PRO A 44 13.29 -16.59 -9.02
CA PRO A 44 14.62 -17.09 -8.70
C PRO A 44 14.61 -18.10 -7.55
N PHE A 45 13.64 -18.03 -6.64
CA PHE A 45 13.41 -19.07 -5.63
C PHE A 45 13.09 -20.42 -6.29
N PHE A 46 12.06 -20.46 -7.15
CA PHE A 46 11.66 -21.73 -7.79
C PHE A 46 12.73 -22.24 -8.74
N ASP A 47 13.44 -21.34 -9.44
CA ASP A 47 14.58 -21.72 -10.27
C ASP A 47 15.67 -22.41 -9.45
N LYS A 48 16.08 -21.84 -8.31
CA LYS A 48 17.05 -22.46 -7.40
C LYS A 48 16.56 -23.75 -6.74
N ALA A 49 15.28 -23.83 -6.39
CA ALA A 49 14.70 -25.08 -5.86
C ALA A 49 14.71 -26.19 -6.92
N CYS A 50 14.53 -25.82 -8.18
CA CYS A 50 14.47 -26.74 -9.32
C CYS A 50 15.84 -27.03 -9.96
N SER A 51 16.87 -26.27 -9.62
CA SER A 51 18.19 -26.30 -10.24
C SER A 51 19.24 -26.48 -9.14
N ASN A 52 20.09 -27.51 -9.25
CA ASN A 52 21.26 -27.80 -8.37
C ASN A 52 21.15 -28.97 -7.36
N GLY A 53 20.44 -30.05 -7.68
CA GLY A 53 20.60 -31.31 -6.95
C GLY A 53 20.08 -31.27 -5.50
N PHE A 54 19.22 -30.30 -5.19
CA PHE A 54 18.37 -30.33 -4.01
C PHE A 54 17.35 -31.49 -4.11
N LYS A 55 16.78 -31.91 -2.98
CA LYS A 55 15.84 -33.06 -2.94
C LYS A 55 14.67 -32.88 -3.90
N GLU A 56 14.26 -31.64 -4.08
CA GLU A 56 13.20 -31.14 -4.95
C GLU A 56 13.49 -31.44 -6.43
N THR A 57 14.77 -31.42 -6.82
CA THR A 57 15.19 -31.71 -8.21
C THR A 57 14.94 -33.18 -8.58
N SER A 58 15.15 -34.11 -7.63
CA SER A 58 14.93 -35.55 -7.87
C SER A 58 13.49 -35.97 -7.56
N SER A 59 12.86 -35.37 -6.55
CA SER A 59 11.47 -35.67 -6.16
C SER A 59 10.44 -35.05 -7.10
N LYS A 60 10.79 -33.97 -7.82
CA LYS A 60 9.85 -33.12 -8.57
C LYS A 60 8.69 -32.61 -7.71
N LEU A 61 8.95 -32.40 -6.43
CA LEU A 61 7.97 -31.97 -5.43
C LEU A 61 8.57 -30.84 -4.60
N ILE A 62 7.85 -29.73 -4.51
CA ILE A 62 8.12 -28.61 -3.60
C ILE A 62 6.99 -28.53 -2.57
N LYS A 63 7.33 -28.50 -1.29
CA LYS A 63 6.37 -28.39 -0.19
C LYS A 63 6.44 -27.00 0.45
N LEU A 64 5.30 -26.34 0.56
CA LEU A 64 5.14 -25.00 1.12
C LEU A 64 4.28 -25.09 2.40
N GLU A 65 4.75 -25.85 3.40
CA GLU A 65 3.96 -26.25 4.57
C GLU A 65 3.58 -25.08 5.50
N ASP A 66 4.35 -24.00 5.47
CA ASP A 66 4.15 -22.82 6.33
C ASP A 66 3.27 -21.71 5.70
N ASP A 67 2.74 -21.93 4.50
CA ASP A 67 1.94 -20.92 3.78
C ASP A 67 0.44 -21.24 3.73
N ASP A 68 -0.35 -20.20 3.47
CA ASP A 68 -1.79 -20.34 3.25
C ASP A 68 -2.06 -20.90 1.83
N PRO A 69 -2.74 -22.06 1.69
CA PRO A 69 -3.01 -22.68 0.39
C PRO A 69 -3.79 -21.78 -0.57
N THR A 70 -4.69 -20.92 -0.05
CA THR A 70 -5.45 -19.99 -0.88
C THR A 70 -4.56 -18.91 -1.46
N ILE A 71 -3.57 -18.43 -0.70
CA ILE A 71 -2.60 -17.42 -1.13
C ILE A 71 -1.58 -18.02 -2.10
N VAL A 72 -1.11 -19.25 -1.84
CA VAL A 72 -0.25 -20.00 -2.77
C VAL A 72 -0.94 -20.20 -4.11
N ARG A 73 -2.23 -20.59 -4.12
CA ARG A 73 -2.99 -20.76 -5.37
C ARG A 73 -3.02 -19.47 -6.19
N GLU A 74 -3.23 -18.33 -5.55
CA GLU A 74 -3.32 -17.04 -6.23
C GLU A 74 -1.94 -16.52 -6.69
N MET A 75 -0.85 -16.81 -5.96
CA MET A 75 0.52 -16.63 -6.47
C MET A 75 0.76 -17.49 -7.73
N LEU A 76 0.40 -18.77 -7.68
CA LEU A 76 0.55 -19.64 -8.85
C LEU A 76 -0.31 -19.16 -10.01
N ARG A 77 -1.54 -18.68 -9.77
CA ARG A 77 -2.38 -18.06 -10.80
C ARG A 77 -1.67 -16.88 -11.46
N TYR A 78 -1.04 -16.01 -10.66
CA TYR A 78 -0.29 -14.88 -11.20
C TYR A 78 0.82 -15.34 -12.14
N LEU A 79 1.60 -16.36 -11.77
CA LEU A 79 2.70 -16.88 -12.60
C LEU A 79 2.24 -17.38 -13.98
N TYR A 80 0.98 -17.77 -14.14
CA TYR A 80 0.43 -18.18 -15.44
C TYR A 80 -0.29 -17.04 -16.17
N THR A 81 -0.96 -16.17 -15.42
CA THR A 81 -1.98 -15.28 -16.01
C THR A 81 -1.57 -13.80 -15.97
N GLY A 82 -0.54 -13.46 -15.19
CA GLY A 82 -0.15 -12.09 -14.87
C GLY A 82 -1.11 -11.39 -13.88
N ASP A 83 -2.08 -12.11 -13.32
CA ASP A 83 -3.04 -11.55 -12.37
C ASP A 83 -3.49 -12.58 -11.31
N TYR A 84 -4.09 -12.09 -10.22
CA TYR A 84 -4.65 -12.91 -9.15
C TYR A 84 -6.00 -12.40 -8.65
N LEU A 85 -6.79 -13.26 -7.99
CA LEU A 85 -8.11 -12.90 -7.48
C LEU A 85 -8.03 -12.42 -6.02
N GLU A 86 -8.54 -11.22 -5.75
CA GLU A 86 -8.55 -10.64 -4.39
C GLU A 86 -9.63 -11.26 -3.50
N GLN A 87 -10.66 -11.86 -4.11
CA GLN A 87 -11.79 -12.50 -3.43
C GLN A 87 -11.86 -13.98 -3.83
N THR A 88 -11.70 -14.87 -2.86
CA THR A 88 -12.08 -16.27 -3.04
C THR A 88 -13.61 -16.34 -2.95
N LYS A 89 -14.26 -16.88 -3.99
CA LYS A 89 -15.71 -17.07 -3.96
C LYS A 89 -16.09 -17.94 -2.78
N GLU A 90 -17.24 -17.60 -2.18
CA GLU A 90 -17.90 -18.30 -1.08
C GLU A 90 -17.84 -19.83 -1.26
N GLY A 91 -17.32 -20.55 -0.26
CA GLY A 91 -17.27 -22.01 -0.37
C GLY A 91 -16.66 -22.82 0.77
N GLU A 92 -15.83 -22.28 1.66
CA GLU A 92 -15.27 -23.06 2.78
C GLU A 92 -15.23 -22.22 4.07
N GLU A 93 -15.81 -22.75 5.13
CA GLU A 93 -16.03 -22.13 6.44
C GLU A 93 -14.69 -21.82 7.15
N GLY A 94 -14.62 -20.66 7.82
CA GLY A 94 -13.59 -20.43 8.85
C GLY A 94 -13.19 -18.96 9.07
N SER A 95 -12.81 -18.24 8.02
CA SER A 95 -12.52 -16.80 8.11
C SER A 95 -12.43 -16.22 6.69
N ARG A 96 -13.41 -15.40 6.29
CA ARG A 96 -13.34 -14.69 5.00
C ARG A 96 -12.30 -13.58 5.12
N ARG A 97 -11.08 -13.86 4.67
CA ARG A 97 -10.04 -12.84 4.48
C ARG A 97 -10.60 -11.71 3.61
N SER A 98 -10.42 -10.46 4.04
CA SER A 98 -10.84 -9.31 3.23
C SER A 98 -9.95 -9.18 2.00
N ALA A 99 -10.44 -8.58 0.91
CA ALA A 99 -9.61 -8.32 -0.27
C ALA A 99 -8.34 -7.51 0.06
N LEU A 100 -8.45 -6.57 1.02
CA LEU A 100 -7.30 -5.81 1.53
C LEU A 100 -6.26 -6.74 2.15
N SER A 101 -6.69 -7.62 3.05
CA SER A 101 -5.80 -8.61 3.66
C SER A 101 -5.23 -9.57 2.62
N THR A 102 -6.02 -10.05 1.65
CA THR A 102 -5.52 -10.88 0.54
C THR A 102 -4.35 -10.22 -0.16
N ASN A 103 -4.45 -8.92 -0.48
CA ASN A 103 -3.35 -8.19 -1.13
C ASN A 103 -2.11 -8.08 -0.23
N VAL A 104 -2.26 -7.93 1.09
CA VAL A 104 -1.14 -7.94 2.05
C VAL A 104 -0.44 -9.30 2.08
N HIS A 105 -1.21 -10.40 2.11
CA HIS A 105 -0.65 -11.76 2.08
C HIS A 105 0.00 -12.07 0.74
N ILE A 106 -0.60 -11.65 -0.38
CA ILE A 106 -0.03 -11.81 -1.73
C ILE A 106 1.30 -11.05 -1.87
N HIS A 107 1.41 -9.84 -1.33
CA HIS A 107 2.70 -9.13 -1.28
C HIS A 107 3.73 -9.87 -0.41
N THR A 108 3.30 -10.45 0.71
CA THR A 108 4.20 -11.18 1.63
C THR A 108 4.77 -12.43 0.96
N ILE A 109 3.93 -13.20 0.26
CA ILE A 109 4.36 -14.39 -0.50
C ILE A 109 5.22 -14.01 -1.72
N ALA A 110 4.91 -12.89 -2.38
CA ALA A 110 5.70 -12.40 -3.50
C ALA A 110 7.16 -12.11 -3.10
N ASP A 111 7.36 -11.50 -1.94
CA ASP A 111 8.68 -11.27 -1.38
C ASP A 111 9.37 -12.60 -0.99
N LYS A 112 8.66 -13.49 -0.27
CA LYS A 112 9.17 -14.80 0.16
C LYS A 112 9.69 -15.65 -1.01
N TYR A 113 8.98 -15.63 -2.14
CA TYR A 113 9.31 -16.43 -3.32
C TYR A 113 10.03 -15.64 -4.43
N ASP A 114 10.49 -14.43 -4.12
CA ASP A 114 11.25 -13.57 -5.03
C ASP A 114 10.52 -13.35 -6.37
N ILE A 115 9.31 -12.79 -6.30
CA ILE A 115 8.45 -12.45 -7.45
C ILE A 115 8.10 -10.95 -7.38
N PRO A 116 9.05 -10.03 -7.62
CA PRO A 116 8.83 -8.58 -7.41
C PRO A 116 7.63 -8.02 -8.18
N ALA A 117 7.40 -8.48 -9.41
CA ALA A 117 6.28 -8.04 -10.23
C ALA A 117 4.91 -8.38 -9.62
N LEU A 118 4.80 -9.51 -8.88
CA LEU A 118 3.59 -9.83 -8.12
C LEU A 118 3.41 -8.86 -6.94
N GLY A 119 4.51 -8.51 -6.29
CA GLY A 119 4.52 -7.50 -5.22
C GLY A 119 3.98 -6.16 -5.70
N ASP A 120 4.42 -5.69 -6.87
CA ASP A 120 3.95 -4.44 -7.48
C ASP A 120 2.44 -4.46 -7.79
N VAL A 121 1.95 -5.57 -8.36
CA VAL A 121 0.51 -5.76 -8.63
C VAL A 121 -0.28 -5.77 -7.32
N ALA A 122 0.25 -6.42 -6.27
CA ALA A 122 -0.41 -6.48 -4.98
C ALA A 122 -0.53 -5.11 -4.30
N ILE A 123 0.52 -4.29 -4.37
CA ILE A 123 0.48 -2.90 -3.88
C ILE A 123 -0.55 -2.08 -4.67
N SER A 124 -0.54 -2.19 -6.00
CA SER A 124 -1.47 -1.46 -6.86
C SER A 124 -2.94 -1.78 -6.52
N LYS A 125 -3.26 -3.07 -6.39
CA LYS A 125 -4.61 -3.53 -6.01
C LYS A 125 -4.98 -3.12 -4.58
N PHE A 126 -4.05 -3.26 -3.63
CA PHE A 126 -4.25 -2.79 -2.26
C PHE A 126 -4.59 -1.30 -2.22
N SER A 127 -3.79 -0.45 -2.85
CA SER A 127 -4.02 1.00 -2.89
C SER A 127 -5.37 1.36 -3.52
N ALA A 128 -5.74 0.72 -4.64
CA ALA A 128 -7.00 0.98 -5.32
C ALA A 128 -8.23 0.63 -4.46
N ARG A 129 -8.14 -0.47 -3.71
CA ARG A 129 -9.16 -0.92 -2.76
C ARG A 129 -9.18 -0.04 -1.50
N ALA A 130 -8.03 0.25 -0.92
CA ALA A 130 -7.89 1.05 0.29
C ALA A 130 -8.44 2.46 0.10
N ALA A 131 -8.22 3.07 -1.07
CA ALA A 131 -8.78 4.38 -1.42
C ALA A 131 -10.32 4.44 -1.35
N ARG A 132 -11.02 3.29 -1.47
CA ARG A 132 -12.48 3.20 -1.40
C ARG A 132 -12.98 2.73 -0.03
N GLU A 133 -12.14 2.01 0.71
CA GLU A 133 -12.55 1.24 1.89
C GLU A 133 -11.79 1.59 3.16
N TRP A 134 -11.03 2.68 3.16
CA TRP A 134 -10.27 3.15 4.31
C TRP A 134 -11.12 3.38 5.57
N LYS A 135 -12.45 3.57 5.45
CA LYS A 135 -13.38 3.70 6.59
C LYS A 135 -13.81 2.38 7.23
N THR A 136 -13.47 1.24 6.64
CA THR A 136 -13.96 -0.07 7.07
C THR A 136 -13.03 -0.73 8.07
N GLU A 137 -13.57 -1.63 8.90
CA GLU A 137 -12.74 -2.47 9.79
C GLU A 137 -11.78 -3.36 9.01
N ALA A 138 -12.11 -3.70 7.75
CA ALA A 138 -11.23 -4.48 6.89
C ALA A 138 -9.91 -3.76 6.57
N PHE A 139 -9.93 -2.42 6.45
CA PHE A 139 -8.70 -1.64 6.27
C PHE A 139 -7.84 -1.63 7.52
N ALA A 140 -8.47 -1.41 8.67
CA ALA A 140 -7.86 -1.56 9.98
C ALA A 140 -7.19 -2.94 10.14
N GLY A 141 -7.95 -4.03 9.98
CA GLY A 141 -7.40 -5.39 10.12
C GLY A 141 -6.25 -5.68 9.16
N ALA A 142 -6.31 -5.19 7.91
CA ALA A 142 -5.22 -5.37 6.96
C ALA A 142 -3.93 -4.63 7.37
N ILE A 143 -4.04 -3.44 7.98
CA ILE A 143 -2.89 -2.74 8.57
C ILE A 143 -2.32 -3.56 9.72
N GLU A 144 -3.16 -4.02 10.65
CA GLU A 144 -2.70 -4.82 11.79
C GLU A 144 -1.92 -6.08 11.35
N GLU A 145 -2.47 -6.85 10.41
CA GLU A 145 -1.80 -8.03 9.83
C GLU A 145 -0.47 -7.69 9.14
N MET A 146 -0.40 -6.52 8.50
CA MET A 146 0.80 -6.06 7.81
C MET A 146 1.98 -5.82 8.75
N TYR A 147 1.73 -5.30 9.95
CA TYR A 147 2.77 -4.96 10.94
C TYR A 147 3.00 -6.06 11.99
N THR A 148 2.06 -7.00 12.17
CA THR A 148 2.23 -8.19 13.03
C THR A 148 2.87 -9.38 12.30
N SER A 149 2.80 -9.33 10.97
CA SER A 149 3.82 -9.75 10.00
C SER A 149 5.23 -10.11 10.48
N ALA A 150 5.64 -11.38 10.63
CA ALA A 150 7.04 -11.73 10.93
C ALA A 150 8.03 -11.53 9.75
N ASN A 151 7.60 -10.97 8.61
CA ASN A 151 8.45 -10.78 7.43
C ASN A 151 8.99 -9.33 7.33
N GLU A 152 10.29 -9.20 7.08
CA GLU A 152 11.08 -7.97 7.23
C GLU A 152 10.93 -6.96 6.06
N ASN A 153 10.52 -7.40 4.86
CA ASN A 153 10.55 -6.56 3.65
C ASN A 153 9.16 -6.03 3.20
N LYS A 154 8.36 -5.52 4.14
CA LYS A 154 7.01 -4.98 3.86
C LYS A 154 6.96 -3.47 3.63
N GLU A 155 8.12 -2.81 3.55
CA GLU A 155 8.23 -1.35 3.47
C GLU A 155 7.38 -0.71 2.34
N PRO A 156 7.32 -1.25 1.11
CA PRO A 156 6.47 -0.65 0.06
C PRO A 156 4.98 -0.71 0.39
N MET A 157 4.53 -1.83 0.97
CA MET A 157 3.14 -2.02 1.38
C MET A 157 2.79 -1.16 2.60
N HIS A 158 3.73 -1.00 3.56
CA HIS A 158 3.62 -0.08 4.71
C HIS A 158 3.39 1.35 4.21
N LYS A 159 4.24 1.82 3.29
CA LYS A 159 4.11 3.15 2.68
C LYS A 159 2.75 3.35 2.00
N ALA A 160 2.26 2.36 1.26
CA ALA A 160 0.96 2.43 0.61
C ALA A 160 -0.20 2.58 1.61
N ALA A 161 -0.19 1.80 2.70
CA ALA A 161 -1.21 1.92 3.75
C ALA A 161 -1.13 3.24 4.52
N VAL A 162 0.09 3.66 4.88
CA VAL A 162 0.35 4.92 5.58
C VAL A 162 -0.08 6.12 4.75
N ALA A 163 0.18 6.13 3.44
CA ALA A 163 -0.26 7.21 2.56
C ALA A 163 -1.79 7.38 2.57
N ILE A 164 -2.54 6.29 2.39
CA ILE A 164 -4.01 6.31 2.42
C ILE A 164 -4.52 6.75 3.80
N ALA A 165 -3.90 6.28 4.88
CA ALA A 165 -4.26 6.66 6.24
C ALA A 165 -3.98 8.15 6.49
N ALA A 166 -2.86 8.68 6.04
CA ALA A 166 -2.48 10.09 6.19
C ALA A 166 -3.42 11.02 5.41
N GLU A 167 -3.77 10.66 4.17
CA GLU A 167 -4.76 11.40 3.35
C GLU A 167 -6.12 11.51 4.05
N ASN A 168 -6.50 10.51 4.84
CA ASN A 168 -7.80 10.41 5.49
C ASN A 168 -7.73 10.61 7.02
N ALA A 169 -6.57 11.04 7.55
CA ALA A 169 -6.27 11.06 8.98
C ALA A 169 -7.27 11.88 9.80
N LYS A 170 -7.74 13.01 9.25
CA LYS A 170 -8.74 13.85 9.93
C LYS A 170 -10.01 13.06 10.27
N THR A 171 -10.49 12.24 9.36
CA THR A 171 -11.69 11.42 9.57
C THR A 171 -11.36 10.22 10.46
N LEU A 172 -10.26 9.53 10.17
CA LEU A 172 -9.86 8.32 10.89
C LEU A 172 -9.55 8.55 12.36
N LEU A 173 -9.05 9.74 12.72
CA LEU A 173 -8.72 10.06 14.11
C LEU A 173 -9.88 10.69 14.88
N ASN A 174 -10.77 11.45 14.23
CA ASN A 174 -11.79 12.24 14.93
C ASN A 174 -13.21 11.65 14.87
N ASP A 175 -13.55 10.87 13.84
CA ASP A 175 -14.92 10.39 13.66
C ASP A 175 -15.16 9.06 14.43
N ASP A 176 -16.44 8.76 14.66
CA ASP A 176 -16.87 7.52 15.34
C ASP A 176 -16.44 6.27 14.56
N CYS A 177 -16.44 6.32 13.21
CA CYS A 177 -15.97 5.23 12.36
C CYS A 177 -14.46 4.94 12.51
N GLY A 178 -13.71 5.84 13.13
CA GLY A 178 -12.28 5.72 13.36
C GLY A 178 -11.88 4.82 14.54
N GLN A 179 -12.83 4.24 15.28
CA GLN A 179 -12.50 3.51 16.51
C GLN A 179 -11.56 2.32 16.27
N ALA A 180 -11.82 1.50 15.24
CA ALA A 180 -10.96 0.37 14.89
C ALA A 180 -9.55 0.85 14.49
N PHE A 181 -9.47 1.94 13.74
CA PHE A 181 -8.20 2.54 13.33
C PHE A 181 -7.39 3.08 14.52
N ARG A 182 -8.04 3.77 15.47
CA ARG A 182 -7.38 4.27 16.69
C ARG A 182 -6.80 3.14 17.53
N LYS A 183 -7.55 2.03 17.70
CA LYS A 183 -7.06 0.84 18.39
C LYS A 183 -5.76 0.30 17.78
N ILE A 184 -5.65 0.31 16.45
CA ILE A 184 -4.44 -0.16 15.76
C ILE A 184 -3.30 0.83 15.90
N ALA A 185 -3.57 2.13 15.80
CA ALA A 185 -2.55 3.15 16.06
C ALA A 185 -1.98 3.03 17.49
N GLU A 186 -2.80 2.64 18.47
CA GLU A 186 -2.37 2.34 19.84
C GLU A 186 -1.61 1.01 19.94
N ALA A 187 -2.07 -0.04 19.25
CA ALA A 187 -1.50 -1.38 19.32
C ALA A 187 -0.22 -1.56 18.50
N VAL A 188 0.00 -0.75 17.47
CA VAL A 188 1.11 -0.87 16.53
C VAL A 188 1.94 0.42 16.51
N PRO A 189 2.96 0.56 17.39
CA PRO A 189 3.76 1.77 17.51
C PRO A 189 4.51 2.16 16.23
N LYS A 190 5.01 1.17 15.46
CA LYS A 190 5.71 1.43 14.18
C LYS A 190 4.78 2.12 13.19
N PHE A 191 3.55 1.65 13.07
CA PHE A 191 2.52 2.26 12.21
C PHE A 191 2.21 3.70 12.65
N ALA A 192 1.99 3.93 13.95
CA ALA A 192 1.71 5.28 14.46
C ALA A 192 2.86 6.26 14.20
N ALA A 193 4.11 5.81 14.32
CA ALA A 193 5.29 6.61 14.02
C ALA A 193 5.36 6.97 12.53
N GLU A 194 5.18 5.99 11.63
CA GLU A 194 5.19 6.22 10.18
C GLU A 194 4.04 7.13 9.73
N LEU A 195 2.84 6.93 10.27
CA LEU A 195 1.68 7.80 10.03
C LEU A 195 1.95 9.24 10.46
N SER A 196 2.56 9.43 11.62
CA SER A 196 2.88 10.76 12.13
C SER A 196 3.89 11.49 11.23
N ILE A 197 4.92 10.77 10.77
CA ILE A 197 5.91 11.28 9.82
C ILE A 197 5.24 11.67 8.50
N GLU A 198 4.39 10.81 7.95
CA GLU A 198 3.74 11.08 6.67
C GLU A 198 2.77 12.27 6.74
N ILE A 199 2.01 12.41 7.84
CA ILE A 199 1.14 13.58 8.06
C ILE A 199 1.97 14.88 8.09
N VAL A 200 3.16 14.87 8.70
CA VAL A 200 4.06 16.04 8.71
C VAL A 200 4.56 16.34 7.29
N ASN A 201 5.04 15.33 6.57
CA ASN A 201 5.51 15.49 5.18
C ASN A 201 4.41 16.02 4.25
N MET A 202 3.15 15.59 4.44
CA MET A 202 2.01 16.11 3.68
C MET A 202 1.74 17.59 3.98
N LYS A 203 1.89 18.03 5.24
CA LYS A 203 1.73 19.44 5.61
C LYS A 203 2.87 20.32 5.10
N GLU A 204 4.09 19.81 5.03
CA GLU A 204 5.22 20.53 4.44
C GLU A 204 5.06 20.76 2.93
N LYS A 205 4.40 19.83 2.22
CA LYS A 205 4.04 20.00 0.81
C LYS A 205 2.89 20.98 0.58
N MET A 206 2.09 21.28 1.61
CA MET A 206 1.07 22.34 1.52
C MET A 206 1.76 23.71 1.67
N PRO A 207 1.37 24.72 0.87
CA PRO A 207 1.87 26.07 1.09
C PRO A 207 1.55 26.47 2.53
N PRO A 208 2.51 27.12 3.23
CA PRO A 208 2.38 27.33 4.65
C PRO A 208 1.11 28.15 4.89
N THR A 209 0.23 27.63 5.77
CA THR A 209 -1.03 28.29 6.14
C THR A 209 -0.76 29.70 6.62
N PHE A 210 0.37 29.90 7.31
CA PHE A 210 0.87 31.20 7.72
C PHE A 210 2.15 31.56 6.97
N ALA A 211 2.24 32.79 6.48
CA ALA A 211 3.48 33.34 5.94
C ALA A 211 3.95 34.53 6.77
N ARG A 212 5.25 34.81 6.68
CA ARG A 212 5.87 35.97 7.33
C ARG A 212 5.74 37.19 6.45
N TYR A 213 5.19 38.26 7.01
CA TYR A 213 5.03 39.53 6.31
C TYR A 213 5.58 40.68 7.15
N ARG A 214 6.34 41.56 6.53
CA ARG A 214 6.84 42.76 7.20
C ARG A 214 5.75 43.82 7.24
N CYS A 215 5.52 44.42 8.42
CA CYS A 215 4.53 45.49 8.57
C CYS A 215 4.74 46.60 7.53
N PRO A 216 3.71 46.99 6.74
CA PRO A 216 3.84 48.03 5.72
C PRO A 216 4.31 49.39 6.25
N ASN A 217 4.08 49.68 7.53
CA ASN A 217 4.65 50.84 8.21
C ASN A 217 6.10 50.56 8.65
N SER A 218 7.01 50.65 7.68
CA SER A 218 8.44 50.46 7.87
C SER A 218 9.09 51.54 8.74
N MET A 219 8.53 52.75 8.79
CA MET A 219 9.14 53.85 9.56
C MET A 219 8.88 53.75 11.06
N ARG A 220 7.72 53.24 11.49
CA ARG A 220 7.36 53.20 12.93
C ARG A 220 7.19 51.80 13.52
N CYS A 221 7.01 50.77 12.71
CA CYS A 221 6.79 49.41 13.22
C CYS A 221 7.84 48.44 12.70
N ASN A 222 7.88 48.21 11.38
CA ASN A 222 8.80 47.28 10.73
C ASN A 222 8.85 45.85 11.31
N LYS A 223 7.90 45.47 12.17
CA LYS A 223 7.84 44.14 12.78
C LYS A 223 7.31 43.11 11.80
N VAL A 224 7.79 41.88 11.93
CA VAL A 224 7.37 40.74 11.12
C VAL A 224 6.14 40.12 11.76
N ASN A 225 5.04 40.07 11.02
CA ASN A 225 3.80 39.43 11.40
C ASN A 225 3.73 38.05 10.76
N MET A 226 3.14 37.10 11.47
CA MET A 226 2.78 35.78 10.94
C MET A 226 1.29 35.83 10.59
N LEU A 227 0.94 35.82 9.30
CA LEU A 227 -0.43 36.01 8.83
C LEU A 227 -0.91 34.83 7.99
N GLU A 228 -2.14 34.40 8.24
CA GLU A 228 -2.74 33.25 7.58
C GLU A 228 -3.30 33.59 6.18
N GLY A 229 -2.98 32.77 5.18
CA GLY A 229 -3.76 32.61 3.95
C GLY A 229 -3.95 33.85 3.07
N LEU A 230 -2.96 34.75 2.98
CA LEU A 230 -3.10 36.01 2.22
C LEU A 230 -3.00 35.90 0.70
N GLY A 231 -2.70 34.72 0.15
CA GLY A 231 -2.43 34.55 -1.28
C GLY A 231 -3.59 34.94 -2.21
N GLN A 232 -4.82 34.56 -1.88
CA GLN A 232 -6.03 34.83 -2.68
C GLN A 232 -7.14 35.58 -1.92
N ALA A 233 -6.85 36.04 -0.69
CA ALA A 233 -7.86 36.64 0.19
C ALA A 233 -8.13 38.12 -0.18
N SER A 234 -9.40 38.51 -0.25
CA SER A 234 -9.84 39.91 -0.33
C SER A 234 -10.04 40.51 1.07
N GLY A 235 -9.71 41.79 1.26
CA GLY A 235 -9.95 42.51 2.52
C GLY A 235 -8.70 43.14 3.10
N SER A 236 -8.66 43.26 4.44
CA SER A 236 -7.54 43.86 5.16
C SER A 236 -7.16 43.03 6.39
N ARG A 237 -5.92 43.23 6.85
CA ARG A 237 -5.35 42.61 8.04
C ARG A 237 -4.69 43.67 8.91
N THR A 238 -4.80 43.47 10.21
CA THR A 238 -4.24 44.36 11.23
C THR A 238 -2.86 43.86 11.65
N CYS A 239 -1.90 44.77 11.74
CA CYS A 239 -0.59 44.48 12.30
C CYS A 239 -0.73 44.27 13.81
N THR A 240 -0.25 43.15 14.34
CA THR A 240 -0.37 42.80 15.77
C THR A 240 0.51 43.66 16.67
N TYR A 241 1.48 44.39 16.10
CA TYR A 241 2.45 45.20 16.85
C TYR A 241 2.13 46.70 16.90
N CYS A 242 1.48 47.23 15.87
CA CYS A 242 1.14 48.66 15.81
C CYS A 242 -0.35 48.93 15.65
N SER A 243 -1.17 47.88 15.60
CA SER A 243 -2.63 47.93 15.45
C SER A 243 -3.14 48.63 14.18
N ASN A 244 -2.24 49.02 13.26
CA ASN A 244 -2.62 49.57 11.97
C ASN A 244 -3.15 48.48 11.03
N GLN A 245 -4.20 48.81 10.28
CA GLN A 245 -4.85 47.94 9.32
C GLN A 245 -4.41 48.26 7.89
N TYR A 246 -4.09 47.23 7.09
CA TYR A 246 -3.71 47.38 5.69
C TYR A 246 -4.42 46.35 4.82
N TYR A 247 -4.67 46.69 3.57
CA TYR A 247 -5.24 45.77 2.60
C TYR A 247 -4.34 44.55 2.35
N VAL A 248 -4.94 43.40 2.06
CA VAL A 248 -4.23 42.12 1.88
C VAL A 248 -3.17 42.23 0.77
N ASN A 249 -3.46 42.88 -0.36
CA ASN A 249 -2.48 43.09 -1.43
C ASN A 249 -1.23 43.86 -0.97
N VAL A 250 -1.38 44.83 -0.07
CA VAL A 250 -0.26 45.57 0.51
C VAL A 250 0.58 44.65 1.39
N TRP A 251 -0.05 43.78 2.19
CA TRP A 251 0.67 42.75 2.95
C TRP A 251 1.41 41.78 2.04
N VAL A 252 0.76 41.25 0.98
CA VAL A 252 1.36 40.29 0.05
C VAL A 252 2.63 40.84 -0.60
N SER A 253 2.69 42.13 -0.94
CA SER A 253 3.91 42.79 -1.45
C SER A 253 5.06 42.91 -0.44
N LYS A 254 4.80 42.62 0.84
CA LYS A 254 5.78 42.61 1.94
C LYS A 254 6.01 41.20 2.49
N LYS A 255 5.64 40.17 1.73
CA LYS A 255 5.97 38.78 2.05
C LYS A 255 7.49 38.64 2.13
N LEU A 256 7.95 37.93 3.15
CA LEU A 256 9.34 37.53 3.26
C LEU A 256 9.46 36.13 2.68
N ASP A 257 10.51 35.89 1.89
CA ASP A 257 10.90 34.55 1.51
C ASP A 257 11.46 33.86 2.76
N ASP A 258 11.01 32.63 3.02
CA ASP A 258 11.52 31.80 4.11
C ASP A 258 12.86 31.16 3.72
#